data_AF-A0A9D4PAV6-F1
#
_entry.id   AF-A0A9D4PAV6-F1
#
_cell.length_a   1.000
_cell.length_b   1.000
_cell.length_c   1.000
_cell.angle_alpha   90.00
_cell.angle_beta   90.00
_cell.angle_gamma   90.00
#
_symmetry.space_group_name_H-M   'P 1'
#
loop_
_entity.id
_entity.type
_entity.pdbx_description
1 polymer ?
#
loop_
_entity_poly.entity_id
_entity_poly.type
_entity_poly.pdbx_seq_one_letter_code
_entity_poly.pdbx_strand_id
1 'polypeptide(L)'
;MDDEAETYKLWRIRKTIMQLCHDRGYLVTQDELDQTLDQFKQQFGDKPSERRPARNDLIVLVAHNDDPTDQMFVFFPDEPKIGIKTIKTYCQRMQEENISRAIIVVQAGMTPSAKQVY
;
A
#
# COMPACT_ATOMS: atom_id res chain seq x y z
N MET A 1 -0.96 -22.67 -1.11
CA MET A 1 -0.37 -21.32 -1.06
C MET A 1 0.47 -21.31 0.20
N ASP A 2 1.73 -20.92 0.12
CA ASP A 2 2.59 -20.88 1.30
C ASP A 2 2.33 -19.55 2.03
N ASP A 3 1.51 -19.61 3.08
CA ASP A 3 1.08 -18.46 3.87
C ASP A 3 2.28 -17.75 4.52
N GLU A 4 3.30 -18.50 4.91
CA GLU A 4 4.51 -17.94 5.50
C GLU A 4 5.29 -17.13 4.46
N ALA A 5 5.48 -17.69 3.26
CA ALA A 5 6.18 -17.01 2.17
C ALA A 5 5.45 -15.75 1.69
N GLU A 6 4.11 -15.79 1.54
CA GLU A 6 3.35 -14.62 1.12
C GLU A 6 3.31 -13.55 2.23
N THR A 7 3.20 -13.94 3.50
CA THR A 7 3.30 -13.00 4.64
C THR A 7 4.66 -12.31 4.64
N TYR A 8 5.75 -13.07 4.50
CA TYR A 8 7.10 -12.52 4.44
C TYR A 8 7.28 -11.54 3.28
N LYS A 9 6.74 -11.89 2.11
CA LYS A 9 6.76 -11.02 0.92
C LYS A 9 5.99 -9.72 1.16
N LEU A 10 4.80 -9.77 1.73
CA LEU A 10 3.99 -8.58 2.05
C LEU A 10 4.70 -7.68 3.07
N TRP A 11 5.25 -8.25 4.14
CA TRP A 11 6.07 -7.53 5.11
C TRP A 11 7.25 -6.83 4.43
N ARG A 12 8.00 -7.54 3.59
CA ARG A 12 9.14 -6.97 2.85
C ARG A 12 8.73 -5.81 1.96
N ILE A 13 7.64 -5.97 1.20
CA ILE A 13 7.13 -4.91 0.31
C ILE A 13 6.75 -3.70 1.15
N ARG A 14 5.99 -3.88 2.24
CA ARG A 14 5.58 -2.79 3.12
C ARG A 14 6.79 -2.07 3.71
N LYS A 15 7.81 -2.79 4.18
CA LYS A 15 9.04 -2.21 4.71
C LYS A 15 9.76 -1.34 3.67
N THR A 16 9.86 -1.82 2.43
CA THR A 16 10.43 -1.03 1.33
C THR A 16 9.58 0.20 0.99
N ILE A 17 8.25 0.10 1.05
CA ILE A 17 7.36 1.26 0.86
C ILE A 17 7.58 2.30 1.96
N MET A 18 7.69 1.90 3.22
CA MET A 18 7.98 2.82 4.34
C MET A 18 9.31 3.55 4.13
N GLN A 19 10.36 2.82 3.74
CA GLN A 19 11.66 3.40 3.40
C GLN A 19 11.56 4.38 2.23
N LEU A 20 10.85 4.01 1.16
CA LEU A 20 10.63 4.87 -0.01
C LEU A 20 9.84 6.14 0.34
N CYS A 21 8.86 6.06 1.24
CA CYS A 21 8.12 7.22 1.73
C CYS A 21 9.05 8.13 2.55
N HIS A 22 9.82 7.57 3.47
CA HIS A 22 10.81 8.30 4.26
C HIS A 22 11.85 9.01 3.37
N ASP A 23 12.44 8.29 2.40
CA ASP A 23 13.44 8.83 1.47
C ASP A 23 12.90 9.95 0.58
N ARG A 24 11.58 9.99 0.39
CA ARG A 24 10.87 11.06 -0.34
C ARG A 24 10.45 12.23 0.55
N GLY A 25 10.86 12.26 1.81
CA GLY A 25 10.55 13.35 2.73
C GLY A 25 9.19 13.25 3.40
N TYR A 26 8.51 12.10 3.32
CA TYR A 26 7.27 11.88 4.06
C TYR A 26 7.54 11.46 5.51
N LEU A 27 6.64 11.83 6.40
CA LEU A 27 6.68 11.48 7.80
C LEU A 27 6.43 9.98 7.97
N VAL A 28 7.48 9.26 8.37
CA VAL A 28 7.46 7.83 8.72
C VAL A 28 8.24 7.67 10.01
N THR A 29 7.66 6.95 10.98
CA THR A 29 8.31 6.76 12.29
C THR A 29 9.41 5.71 12.22
N GLN A 30 10.37 5.77 13.15
CA GLN A 30 11.43 4.76 13.23
C GLN A 30 10.86 3.36 13.51
N ASP A 31 9.81 3.27 14.32
CA ASP A 31 9.12 2.01 14.62
C ASP A 31 8.50 1.37 13.36
N GLU A 32 7.99 2.19 12.42
CA GLU A 32 7.48 1.69 11.13
C GLU A 32 8.60 1.22 10.18
N LEU A 33 9.77 1.87 10.22
CA LEU A 33 10.94 1.49 9.43
C LEU A 33 11.58 0.19 9.96
N ASP A 34 11.65 0.05 11.27
CA ASP A 34 12.28 -1.08 11.94
C ASP A 34 11.32 -2.23 12.25
N GLN A 35 10.05 -2.12 11.81
CA GLN A 35 9.03 -3.16 12.00
C GLN A 35 9.56 -4.54 11.61
N THR A 36 9.55 -5.44 12.59
CA THR A 36 9.95 -6.85 12.43
C THR A 36 8.82 -7.66 11.81
N LEU A 37 9.16 -8.85 11.28
CA LEU A 37 8.16 -9.77 10.72
C LEU A 37 7.13 -10.20 11.78
N ASP A 38 7.57 -10.44 13.02
CA ASP A 38 6.68 -10.89 14.09
C ASP A 38 5.70 -9.78 14.51
N GLN A 39 6.16 -8.52 14.59
CA GLN A 39 5.28 -7.38 14.82
C GLN A 39 4.27 -7.20 13.68
N PHE A 40 4.71 -7.38 12.44
CA PHE A 40 3.82 -7.35 11.27
C PHE A 40 2.75 -8.44 11.34
N LYS A 41 3.15 -9.68 11.68
CA LYS A 41 2.24 -10.80 11.88
C LYS A 41 1.25 -10.56 13.01
N GLN A 42 1.70 -9.94 14.11
CA GLN A 42 0.83 -9.59 15.22
C GLN A 42 -0.19 -8.51 14.84
N GLN A 43 0.20 -7.55 14.01
CA GLN A 43 -0.64 -6.42 13.61
C GLN A 43 -1.65 -6.81 12.51
N PHE A 44 -1.23 -7.55 11.49
CA PHE A 44 -2.04 -7.83 10.31
C PHE A 44 -2.41 -9.31 10.12
N GLY A 45 -1.77 -10.21 10.86
CA GLY A 45 -1.94 -11.66 10.75
C GLY A 45 -0.82 -12.36 9.96
N ASP A 46 -0.87 -13.68 9.95
CA ASP A 46 0.13 -14.57 9.35
C ASP A 46 -0.46 -15.64 8.41
N LYS A 47 -1.75 -15.52 8.12
CA LYS A 47 -2.53 -16.38 7.20
C LYS A 47 -3.18 -15.58 6.06
N PRO A 48 -2.41 -15.21 5.03
CA PRO A 48 -2.93 -14.55 3.83
C PRO A 48 -4.07 -15.35 3.17
N SER A 49 -4.05 -16.68 3.25
CA SER A 49 -5.14 -17.55 2.80
C SER A 49 -6.50 -17.25 3.46
N GLU A 50 -6.50 -16.80 4.72
CA GLU A 50 -7.67 -16.35 5.48
C GLU A 50 -7.90 -14.83 5.38
N ARG A 51 -7.20 -14.15 4.45
CA ARG A 51 -7.17 -12.68 4.29
C ARG A 51 -6.63 -11.97 5.53
N ARG A 52 -5.57 -12.51 6.14
CA ARG A 52 -4.89 -11.92 7.31
C ARG A 52 -3.38 -12.08 7.17
N PRO A 53 -2.65 -11.12 6.58
CA PRO A 53 -3.09 -9.77 6.18
C PRO A 53 -4.01 -9.77 4.97
N ALA A 54 -5.08 -8.96 5.01
CA ALA A 54 -5.74 -8.52 3.79
C ALA A 54 -4.91 -7.41 3.16
N ARG A 55 -4.82 -7.36 1.83
CA ARG A 55 -3.98 -6.32 1.19
C ARG A 55 -4.55 -4.92 1.45
N ASN A 56 -5.87 -4.77 1.56
CA ASN A 56 -6.49 -3.50 1.94
C ASN A 56 -6.10 -3.00 3.34
N ASP A 57 -5.69 -3.87 4.26
CA ASP A 57 -5.22 -3.46 5.59
C ASP A 57 -3.81 -2.87 5.54
N LEU A 58 -3.09 -3.09 4.44
CA LEU A 58 -1.75 -2.57 4.20
C LEU A 58 -1.75 -1.18 3.56
N ILE A 59 -2.93 -0.58 3.34
CA ILE A 59 -3.03 0.78 2.80
C ILE A 59 -2.31 1.75 3.72
N VAL A 60 -1.52 2.64 3.13
CA VAL A 60 -0.73 3.65 3.84
C VAL A 60 -1.19 5.03 3.43
N LEU A 61 -1.31 5.93 4.39
CA LEU A 61 -1.44 7.37 4.16
C LEU A 61 -0.26 8.05 4.85
N VAL A 62 0.53 8.80 4.09
CA VAL A 62 1.66 9.57 4.63
C VAL A 62 1.50 11.05 4.28
N ALA A 63 1.98 11.93 5.16
CA ALA A 63 2.04 13.38 4.96
C ALA A 63 3.50 13.82 4.80
N HIS A 64 3.77 14.83 3.97
CA HIS A 64 5.10 15.35 3.76
C HIS A 64 5.59 16.14 4.99
N ASN A 65 6.90 16.07 5.29
CA ASN A 65 7.48 16.75 6.45
C ASN A 65 7.42 18.28 6.32
N ASP A 66 7.61 18.80 5.10
CA ASP A 66 7.65 20.26 4.84
C ASP A 66 6.25 20.86 4.64
N ASP A 67 5.29 20.08 4.16
CA ASP A 67 3.92 20.52 3.87
C ASP A 67 2.92 19.41 4.24
N PRO A 68 2.23 19.51 5.40
CA PRO A 68 1.26 18.51 5.82
C PRO A 68 0.04 18.35 4.88
N THR A 69 -0.18 19.31 3.97
CA THR A 69 -1.23 19.20 2.94
C THR A 69 -0.80 18.36 1.74
N ASP A 70 0.51 18.18 1.54
CA ASP A 70 1.04 17.22 0.57
C ASP A 70 1.01 15.81 1.18
N GLN A 71 -0.07 15.11 0.89
CA GLN A 71 -0.30 13.74 1.33
C GLN A 71 -0.22 12.76 0.16
N MET A 72 0.13 11.52 0.47
CA MET A 72 0.21 10.44 -0.50
C MET A 72 -0.40 9.15 0.02
N PHE A 73 -1.25 8.54 -0.79
CA PHE A 73 -1.74 7.18 -0.54
C PHE A 73 -0.80 6.12 -1.11
N VAL A 74 -0.74 4.97 -0.44
CA VAL A 74 -0.20 3.73 -1.02
C VAL A 74 -1.27 2.66 -0.94
N PHE A 75 -1.76 2.22 -2.10
CA PHE A 75 -2.81 1.21 -2.22
C PHE A 75 -2.23 -0.16 -2.53
N PHE A 76 -2.83 -1.19 -1.93
CA PHE A 76 -2.49 -2.59 -2.11
C PHE A 76 -3.75 -3.36 -2.54
N PRO A 77 -4.09 -3.36 -3.84
CA PRO A 77 -5.27 -4.06 -4.32
C PRO A 77 -5.18 -5.58 -4.18
N ASP A 78 -6.28 -6.21 -3.76
CA ASP A 78 -6.44 -7.68 -3.70
C ASP A 78 -6.47 -8.34 -5.08
N GLU A 79 -6.99 -7.63 -6.09
CA GLU A 79 -7.10 -8.14 -7.45
C GLU A 79 -5.71 -8.29 -8.10
N PRO A 80 -5.35 -9.48 -8.64
CA PRO A 80 -4.05 -9.65 -9.27
C PRO A 80 -3.83 -8.74 -10.48
N LYS A 81 -4.89 -8.50 -11.25
CA LYS A 81 -4.91 -7.64 -12.43
C LYS A 81 -5.92 -6.52 -12.23
N ILE A 82 -5.44 -5.28 -12.20
CA ILE A 82 -6.26 -4.11 -11.89
C ILE A 82 -7.02 -3.62 -13.12
N GLY A 83 -8.33 -3.48 -12.97
CA GLY A 83 -9.22 -2.89 -13.96
C GLY A 83 -9.51 -1.40 -13.70
N ILE A 84 -10.16 -0.75 -14.67
CA ILE A 84 -10.54 0.67 -14.60
C ILE A 84 -11.46 0.99 -13.42
N LYS A 85 -12.31 0.04 -12.99
CA LYS A 85 -13.24 0.23 -11.87
C LYS A 85 -12.49 0.48 -10.56
N THR A 86 -11.44 -0.30 -10.30
CA THR A 86 -10.61 -0.19 -9.10
C THR A 86 -9.85 1.15 -9.11
N ILE A 87 -9.29 1.55 -10.25
CA ILE A 87 -8.63 2.87 -10.41
C ILE A 87 -9.61 4.01 -10.13
N LYS A 88 -10.81 3.98 -10.72
CA LYS A 88 -11.84 5.00 -10.45
C LYS A 88 -12.21 5.10 -8.97
N THR A 89 -12.28 3.96 -8.28
CA THR A 89 -12.56 3.91 -6.84
C THR A 89 -11.45 4.60 -6.04
N TYR A 90 -10.18 4.36 -6.39
CA TYR A 90 -9.05 5.04 -5.75
C TYR A 90 -9.00 6.54 -6.08
N CYS A 91 -9.24 6.94 -7.33
CA CYS A 91 -9.36 8.35 -7.71
C CYS A 91 -10.47 9.06 -6.93
N GLN A 92 -11.63 8.42 -6.76
CA GLN A 92 -12.73 8.98 -5.98
C GLN A 92 -12.33 9.16 -4.51
N ARG A 93 -11.73 8.14 -3.88
CA ARG A 93 -11.25 8.24 -2.49
C ARG A 93 -10.19 9.33 -2.33
N MET A 94 -9.28 9.45 -3.29
CA MET A 94 -8.29 10.53 -3.34
C MET A 94 -8.96 11.90 -3.42
N GLN A 95 -10.01 12.05 -4.24
CA GLN A 95 -10.76 13.29 -4.37
C GLN A 95 -11.52 13.65 -3.08
N GLU A 96 -12.14 12.66 -2.42
CA GLU A 96 -12.85 12.84 -1.15
C GLU A 96 -11.92 13.32 -0.02
N GLU A 97 -10.69 12.83 0.01
CA GLU A 97 -9.67 13.18 1.00
C GLU A 97 -8.79 14.38 0.57
N ASN A 98 -9.05 14.96 -0.62
CA ASN A 98 -8.25 16.04 -1.23
C ASN A 98 -6.75 15.69 -1.39
N ILE A 99 -6.46 14.45 -1.77
CA ILE A 99 -5.12 13.90 -1.96
C ILE A 99 -4.83 13.75 -3.46
N SER A 100 -3.68 14.26 -3.90
CA SER A 100 -3.31 14.26 -5.33
C SER A 100 -2.29 13.19 -5.71
N ARG A 101 -1.63 12.55 -4.74
CA ARG A 101 -0.56 11.57 -4.97
C ARG A 101 -0.97 10.19 -4.49
N ALA A 102 -0.66 9.18 -5.31
CA ALA A 102 -0.81 7.80 -4.90
C ALA A 102 0.22 6.87 -5.55
N ILE A 103 0.54 5.79 -4.84
CA ILE A 103 1.28 4.63 -5.33
C ILE A 103 0.34 3.43 -5.30
N ILE A 104 0.32 2.61 -6.36
CA ILE A 104 -0.50 1.40 -6.42
C ILE A 104 0.41 0.19 -6.59
N VAL A 105 0.43 -0.69 -5.58
CA VAL A 105 1.27 -1.89 -5.56
C VAL A 105 0.52 -3.08 -6.19
N VAL A 106 0.65 -3.22 -7.51
CA VAL A 106 -0.02 -4.27 -8.29
C VAL A 106 0.69 -5.63 -8.18
N GLN A 107 -0.07 -6.73 -8.28
CA GLN A 107 0.51 -8.08 -8.17
C GLN A 107 1.01 -8.63 -9.53
N ALA A 108 0.16 -8.58 -10.56
CA ALA A 108 0.50 -9.05 -11.91
C ALA A 108 0.53 -7.89 -12.92
N GLY A 109 -0.42 -6.96 -12.83
CA GLY A 109 -0.41 -5.76 -13.68
C GLY A 109 -1.75 -5.05 -13.78
N MET A 110 -1.87 -4.18 -14.78
CA MET A 110 -3.07 -3.39 -15.06
C MET A 110 -3.62 -3.71 -16.45
N THR A 111 -4.93 -3.64 -16.64
CA THR A 111 -5.53 -3.71 -17.97
C THR A 111 -5.11 -2.50 -18.82
N PRO A 112 -5.05 -2.60 -20.16
CA PRO A 112 -4.74 -1.46 -21.02
C PRO A 112 -5.66 -0.25 -20.76
N SER A 113 -6.95 -0.51 -20.55
CA SER A 113 -7.94 0.50 -20.19
C SER A 113 -7.64 1.20 -18.86
N ALA A 114 -7.11 0.48 -17.85
CA ALA A 114 -6.73 1.07 -16.58
C ALA A 114 -5.46 1.93 -16.69
N LYS A 115 -4.55 1.60 -17.63
CA LYS A 115 -3.33 2.40 -17.90
C LYS A 115 -3.59 3.69 -18.69
N GLN A 116 -4.73 3.75 -19.39
CA GLN A 116 -5.14 4.89 -20.22
C GLN A 116 -6.03 5.89 -19.47
N VAL A 117 -6.33 5.65 -18.19
CA VAL A 117 -7.10 6.60 -17.38
C VAL A 117 -6.21 7.81 -17.12
N TYR A 118 -6.45 8.87 -17.89
CA TYR A 118 -5.94 10.22 -17.72
C TYR A 118 -7.13 11.15 -17.54
#